data_AF-A0A3A2ZFG3-F1
#
_entry.id   AF-A0A3A2ZFG3-F1
#
_cell.length_a   1.000
_cell.length_b   1.000
_cell.length_c   1.000
_cell.angle_alpha   90.00
_cell.angle_beta   90.00
_cell.angle_gamma   90.00
#
_symmetry.space_group_name_H-M   'P 1'
#
loop_
_entity.id
_entity.type
_entity.pdbx_description
1 polymer ?
#
loop_
_entity_poly.entity_id
_entity_poly.type
_entity_poly.pdbx_seq_one_letter_code
_entity_poly.pdbx_strand_id
1 'polypeptide(L)'
;MPPTVRAALLDEIQDVGDSLGYNPKWCNDEITWFLTLLDNPNHLFDRSMAQDVRLFMGQNLHVRAVLWDWVLVCKLQRLQSIHPAKKEDLFDCAEITKILYFNRGGRLIGRDILQAFDDTDRAPPIFRSTAEIVGNYSRDQWGVFPFDLEGLPED
;
A
#
# COMPACT_ATOMS: atom_id res chain seq x y z
N MET A 1 -31.30 -19.79 -6.31
CA MET A 1 -30.20 -19.83 -7.28
C MET A 1 -28.91 -20.06 -6.52
N PRO A 2 -27.95 -20.84 -7.04
CA PRO A 2 -26.62 -20.89 -6.43
C PRO A 2 -26.00 -19.49 -6.42
N PRO A 3 -25.20 -19.14 -5.40
CA PRO A 3 -24.44 -17.90 -5.41
C PRO A 3 -23.57 -17.86 -6.67
N THR A 4 -23.43 -16.67 -7.26
CA THR A 4 -22.45 -16.48 -8.34
C THR A 4 -21.05 -16.74 -7.79
N VAL A 5 -20.10 -17.12 -8.65
CA VAL A 5 -18.69 -17.31 -8.24
C VAL A 5 -18.17 -16.08 -7.48
N ARG A 6 -18.60 -14.88 -7.88
CA ARG A 6 -18.29 -13.62 -7.20
C ARG A 6 -18.83 -13.58 -5.76
N ALA A 7 -20.09 -13.97 -5.55
CA ALA A 7 -20.69 -13.96 -4.22
C ALA A 7 -20.01 -14.98 -3.29
N ALA A 8 -19.78 -16.20 -3.78
CA ALA A 8 -19.09 -17.23 -3.01
C ALA A 8 -17.65 -16.83 -2.66
N LEU A 9 -16.94 -16.14 -3.56
CA LEU A 9 -15.60 -15.62 -3.30
C LEU A 9 -15.60 -14.51 -2.24
N LEU A 10 -16.58 -13.59 -2.28
CA LEU A 10 -16.69 -12.51 -1.29
C LEU A 10 -17.00 -13.07 0.11
N ASP A 11 -17.87 -14.08 0.21
CA ASP A 11 -18.17 -14.75 1.47
C ASP A 11 -16.90 -15.41 2.05
N GLU A 12 -16.14 -16.16 1.24
CA GLU A 12 -14.91 -16.82 1.69
C GLU A 12 -13.84 -15.80 2.13
N ILE A 13 -13.72 -14.68 1.41
CA ILE A 13 -12.86 -13.56 1.82
C ILE A 13 -13.32 -13.03 3.19
N GLN A 14 -14.61 -12.79 3.38
CA GLN A 14 -15.09 -12.29 4.66
C GLN A 14 -14.78 -13.26 5.81
N ASP A 15 -15.00 -14.56 5.60
CA ASP A 15 -14.71 -15.61 6.58
C ASP A 15 -13.22 -15.67 6.97
N VAL A 16 -12.32 -15.54 5.98
CA VAL A 16 -10.88 -15.45 6.23
C VAL A 16 -10.55 -14.20 7.05
N GLY A 17 -11.12 -13.06 6.71
CA GLY A 17 -10.94 -11.81 7.46
C GLY A 17 -11.34 -11.95 8.92
N ASP A 18 -12.52 -12.51 9.16
CA ASP A 18 -13.06 -12.74 10.50
C ASP A 18 -12.16 -13.70 11.29
N SER A 19 -11.67 -14.78 10.66
CA SER A 19 -10.76 -15.74 11.30
C SER A 19 -9.42 -15.13 11.72
N LEU A 20 -8.97 -14.10 11.00
CA LEU A 20 -7.73 -13.37 11.27
C LEU A 20 -7.94 -12.12 12.14
N GLY A 21 -9.18 -11.82 12.54
CA GLY A 21 -9.52 -10.64 13.33
C GLY A 21 -9.39 -9.32 12.56
N TYR A 22 -9.49 -9.37 11.23
CA TYR A 22 -9.47 -8.18 10.38
C TYR A 22 -10.82 -7.46 10.40
N ASN A 23 -10.81 -6.17 10.06
CA ASN A 23 -12.04 -5.38 10.06
C ASN A 23 -12.97 -5.80 8.88
N PRO A 24 -14.31 -5.62 8.96
CA PRO A 24 -15.23 -6.03 7.88
C PRO A 24 -15.07 -5.33 6.53
N LYS A 25 -14.17 -4.36 6.41
CA LYS A 25 -13.80 -3.65 5.17
C LYS A 25 -12.34 -3.92 4.79
N TRP A 26 -11.75 -4.98 5.33
CA TRP A 26 -10.33 -5.29 5.16
C TRP A 26 -10.03 -5.65 3.70
N CYS A 27 -10.93 -6.38 3.07
CA CYS A 27 -10.98 -6.56 1.64
C CYS A 27 -11.94 -5.50 1.10
N ASN A 28 -11.40 -4.54 0.35
CA ASN A 28 -12.22 -3.54 -0.31
C ASN A 28 -12.64 -4.13 -1.67
N ASP A 29 -13.89 -4.57 -1.80
CA ASP A 29 -14.48 -5.24 -2.98
C ASP A 29 -14.39 -4.40 -4.27
N GLU A 30 -14.00 -3.14 -4.12
CA GLU A 30 -13.60 -2.23 -5.18
C GLU A 30 -12.26 -2.59 -5.85
N ILE A 31 -11.69 -3.78 -5.61
CA ILE A 31 -10.53 -4.30 -6.37
C ILE A 31 -10.72 -4.13 -7.89
N THR A 32 -11.94 -4.29 -8.40
CA THR A 32 -12.25 -4.04 -9.82
C THR A 32 -12.12 -2.57 -10.22
N TRP A 33 -12.39 -1.64 -9.31
CA TRP A 33 -12.24 -0.18 -9.52
C TRP A 33 -10.77 0.25 -9.41
N PHE A 34 -9.97 -0.37 -8.54
CA PHE A 34 -8.54 -0.05 -8.40
C PHE A 34 -7.72 -0.41 -9.64
N LEU A 35 -8.04 -1.51 -10.32
CA LEU A 35 -7.35 -1.90 -11.57
C LEU A 35 -7.72 -0.99 -12.75
N THR A 36 -8.89 -0.33 -12.73
CA THR A 36 -9.28 0.67 -13.73
C THR A 36 -8.69 2.06 -13.49
N LEU A 37 -8.12 2.31 -12.30
CA LEU A 37 -7.41 3.55 -11.97
C LEU A 37 -5.91 3.48 -12.26
N LEU A 38 -5.41 2.34 -12.71
CA LEU A 38 -4.01 2.16 -13.09
C LEU A 38 -3.92 2.08 -14.61
N ASP A 39 -2.96 2.79 -15.19
CA ASP A 39 -2.68 2.70 -16.62
C ASP A 39 -2.16 1.30 -17.01
N ASN A 40 -1.56 0.58 -16.06
CA ASN A 40 -1.04 -0.77 -16.27
C ASN A 40 -1.31 -1.72 -15.08
N PRO A 41 -2.54 -2.20 -14.92
CA PRO A 41 -2.92 -3.11 -13.83
C PRO A 41 -2.16 -4.44 -13.87
N ASN A 42 -1.79 -4.93 -15.06
CA ASN A 42 -1.03 -6.16 -15.21
C ASN A 42 0.39 -6.02 -14.64
N HIS A 43 1.04 -4.87 -14.86
CA HIS A 43 2.36 -4.60 -14.29
C HIS A 43 2.33 -4.59 -12.75
N LEU A 44 1.30 -3.98 -12.14
CA LEU A 44 1.13 -4.04 -10.68
C LEU A 44 0.91 -5.48 -10.21
N PHE A 45 0.08 -6.24 -10.92
CA PHE A 45 -0.18 -7.65 -10.61
C PHE A 45 1.10 -8.49 -10.68
N ASP A 46 1.85 -8.41 -11.77
CA ASP A 46 3.10 -9.16 -11.98
C ASP A 46 4.15 -8.81 -10.92
N ARG A 47 4.31 -7.53 -10.59
CA ARG A 47 5.20 -7.10 -9.50
C ARG A 47 4.73 -7.58 -8.13
N SER A 48 3.42 -7.60 -7.87
CA SER A 48 2.85 -8.14 -6.63
C SER A 48 3.09 -9.66 -6.52
N MET A 49 2.99 -10.38 -7.64
CA MET A 49 3.33 -11.80 -7.71
C MET A 49 4.82 -12.03 -7.43
N ALA A 50 5.70 -11.21 -8.01
CA ALA A 50 7.14 -11.29 -7.79
C ALA A 50 7.56 -10.97 -6.35
N GLN A 51 6.82 -10.09 -5.65
CA GLN A 51 7.04 -9.79 -4.23
C GLN A 51 6.77 -11.01 -3.33
N ASP A 52 5.93 -11.96 -3.78
CA ASP A 52 5.58 -13.23 -3.10
C ASP A 52 5.13 -13.11 -1.63
N VAL A 53 4.54 -11.97 -1.25
CA VAL A 53 3.95 -11.81 0.09
C VAL A 53 2.56 -12.44 0.10
N ARG A 54 2.45 -13.59 0.75
CA ARG A 54 1.22 -14.39 0.85
C ARG A 54 0.50 -14.07 2.16
N LEU A 55 -0.75 -13.65 2.06
CA LEU A 55 -1.62 -13.41 3.21
C LEU A 55 -2.39 -14.69 3.57
N PHE A 56 -2.77 -15.48 2.57
CA PHE A 56 -3.45 -16.75 2.74
C PHE A 56 -3.14 -17.72 1.60
N MET A 57 -3.05 -19.02 1.91
CA MET A 57 -2.81 -20.09 0.95
C MET A 57 -3.68 -21.30 1.29
N GLY A 58 -4.78 -21.46 0.55
CA GLY A 58 -5.64 -22.65 0.59
C GLY A 58 -5.55 -23.46 -0.71
N GLN A 59 -6.27 -24.58 -0.78
CA GLN A 59 -6.24 -25.46 -1.96
C GLN A 59 -6.78 -24.79 -3.23
N ASN A 60 -7.75 -23.88 -3.10
CA ASN A 60 -8.44 -23.22 -4.21
C ASN A 60 -8.37 -21.69 -4.17
N LEU A 61 -7.88 -21.10 -3.07
CA LEU A 61 -7.82 -19.66 -2.87
C LEU A 61 -6.44 -19.26 -2.35
N HIS A 62 -5.77 -18.39 -3.09
CA HIS A 62 -4.53 -17.75 -2.65
C HIS A 62 -4.80 -16.25 -2.53
N VAL A 63 -4.54 -15.67 -1.36
CA VAL A 63 -4.61 -14.22 -1.14
C VAL A 63 -3.18 -13.71 -0.99
N ARG A 64 -2.82 -12.75 -1.84
CA ARG A 64 -1.50 -12.13 -1.85
C ARG A 64 -1.64 -10.66 -1.52
N ALA A 65 -0.62 -10.11 -0.84
CA ALA A 65 -0.55 -8.68 -0.69
C ALA A 65 -0.30 -8.04 -2.05
N VAL A 66 -0.94 -6.90 -2.29
CA VAL A 66 -0.54 -6.01 -3.37
C VAL A 66 0.89 -5.49 -3.14
N LEU A 67 1.56 -5.04 -4.19
CA LEU A 67 2.91 -4.49 -4.15
C LEU A 67 3.05 -3.41 -3.06
N TRP A 68 4.00 -3.58 -2.13
CA TRP A 68 4.19 -2.68 -1.00
C TRP A 68 4.54 -1.25 -1.41
N ASP A 69 5.30 -1.09 -2.50
CA ASP A 69 5.62 0.22 -3.08
C ASP A 69 4.34 1.00 -3.37
N TRP A 70 3.36 0.34 -3.98
CA TRP A 70 2.09 0.96 -4.33
C TRP A 70 1.25 1.28 -3.09
N VAL A 71 1.19 0.36 -2.12
CA VAL A 71 0.50 0.61 -0.85
C VAL A 71 1.07 1.81 -0.12
N LEU A 72 2.41 1.94 -0.08
CA LEU A 72 3.06 3.09 0.54
C LEU A 72 2.64 4.39 -0.14
N VAL A 73 2.72 4.46 -1.48
CA VAL A 73 2.32 5.66 -2.23
C VAL A 73 0.86 6.03 -1.96
N CYS A 74 -0.07 5.06 -2.00
CA CYS A 74 -1.48 5.33 -1.72
C CYS A 74 -1.71 5.83 -0.29
N LYS A 75 -0.98 5.28 0.69
CA LYS A 75 -1.06 5.70 2.10
C LYS A 75 -0.49 7.10 2.30
N LEU A 76 0.63 7.42 1.66
CA LEU A 76 1.20 8.75 1.64
C LEU A 76 0.22 9.74 0.99
N GLN A 77 -0.33 9.44 -0.19
CA GLN A 77 -1.36 10.27 -0.85
C GLN A 77 -2.57 10.55 0.05
N ARG A 78 -3.04 9.54 0.78
CA ARG A 78 -4.11 9.71 1.77
C ARG A 78 -3.68 10.61 2.94
N LEU A 79 -2.46 10.45 3.42
CA LEU A 79 -1.90 11.26 4.51
C LEU A 79 -1.84 12.76 4.13
N GLN A 80 -1.45 13.08 2.88
CA GLN A 80 -1.39 14.47 2.39
C GLN A 80 -2.78 15.08 2.14
N SER A 81 -3.78 14.27 1.78
CA SER A 81 -5.12 14.76 1.43
C SER A 81 -6.08 14.93 2.61
N ILE A 82 -5.77 14.35 3.78
CA ILE A 82 -6.61 14.44 4.98
C ILE A 82 -5.98 15.40 5.99
N HIS A 83 -6.73 16.44 6.37
CA HIS A 83 -6.34 17.39 7.41
C HIS A 83 -7.40 17.48 8.53
N PRO A 84 -7.05 17.19 9.80
CA PRO A 84 -5.74 16.72 10.27
C PRO A 84 -5.49 15.26 9.86
N ALA A 85 -4.22 14.93 9.58
CA ALA A 85 -3.80 13.57 9.29
C ALA A 85 -4.17 12.63 10.44
N LYS A 86 -4.73 11.47 10.11
CA LYS A 86 -5.04 10.43 11.09
C LYS A 86 -3.76 9.77 11.58
N LYS A 87 -3.66 9.55 12.89
CA LYS A 87 -2.47 8.91 13.50
C LYS A 87 -2.27 7.49 12.97
N GLU A 88 -3.36 6.80 12.65
CA GLU A 88 -3.36 5.46 12.07
C GLU A 88 -2.72 5.45 10.68
N ASP A 89 -2.99 6.45 9.84
CA ASP A 89 -2.37 6.53 8.50
C ASP A 89 -0.86 6.82 8.60
N LEU A 90 -0.42 7.63 9.57
CA LEU A 90 1.01 7.85 9.83
C LEU A 90 1.70 6.58 10.32
N PHE A 91 1.06 5.82 11.22
CA PHE A 91 1.56 4.53 11.70
C PHE A 91 1.68 3.52 10.56
N ASP A 92 0.63 3.37 9.75
CA ASP A 92 0.64 2.48 8.58
C ASP A 92 1.76 2.86 7.61
N CYS A 93 1.92 4.15 7.31
CA CYS A 93 3.02 4.62 6.45
C CYS A 93 4.39 4.20 7.01
N ALA A 94 4.60 4.37 8.32
CA ALA A 94 5.87 4.06 8.97
C ALA A 94 6.17 2.55 8.97
N GLU A 95 5.18 1.70 9.24
CA GLU A 95 5.36 0.24 9.22
C GLU A 95 5.60 -0.29 7.80
N ILE A 96 4.87 0.20 6.80
CA ILE A 96 5.11 -0.18 5.40
C ILE A 96 6.51 0.28 4.95
N THR A 97 6.89 1.51 5.33
CA THR A 97 8.22 2.07 5.06
C THR A 97 9.32 1.21 5.66
N LYS A 98 9.13 0.74 6.91
CA LYS A 98 10.06 -0.16 7.60
C LYS A 98 10.22 -1.48 6.85
N ILE A 99 9.11 -2.10 6.42
CA ILE A 99 9.13 -3.33 5.62
C ILE A 99 9.94 -3.11 4.33
N LEU A 100 9.65 -2.04 3.60
CA LEU A 100 10.34 -1.73 2.34
C LEU A 100 11.84 -1.48 2.54
N TYR A 101 12.20 -0.67 3.53
CA TYR A 101 13.60 -0.35 3.84
C TYR A 101 14.41 -1.62 4.13
N PHE A 102 13.90 -2.51 5.00
CA PHE A 102 14.63 -3.74 5.35
C PHE A 102 14.65 -4.77 4.22
N ASN A 103 13.55 -4.93 3.48
CA ASN A 103 13.50 -5.86 2.34
C ASN A 103 14.47 -5.46 1.21
N ARG A 104 14.87 -4.19 1.16
CA ARG A 104 15.82 -3.64 0.18
C ARG A 104 17.25 -3.54 0.73
N GLY A 105 17.55 -4.22 1.84
CA GLY A 105 18.88 -4.22 2.44
C GLY A 105 19.29 -2.87 3.03
N GLY A 106 18.32 -2.06 3.47
CA GLY A 106 18.57 -0.73 4.05
C GLY A 106 18.79 0.38 3.01
N ARG A 107 18.39 0.18 1.76
CA ARG A 107 18.40 1.24 0.75
C ARG A 107 17.26 2.24 1.02
N LEU A 108 17.59 3.54 0.99
CA LEU A 108 16.62 4.62 1.14
C LEU A 108 15.53 4.55 0.05
N ILE A 109 14.31 4.91 0.43
CA ILE A 109 13.15 5.03 -0.45
C ILE A 109 13.21 6.41 -1.11
N GLY A 110 13.56 6.44 -2.39
CA GLY A 110 13.70 7.67 -3.16
C GLY A 110 12.55 7.93 -4.12
N ARG A 111 12.74 8.98 -4.93
CA ARG A 111 11.81 9.44 -5.96
C ARG A 111 11.34 8.33 -6.91
N ASP A 112 12.22 7.40 -7.26
CA ASP A 112 11.92 6.28 -8.16
C ASP A 112 10.78 5.40 -7.67
N ILE A 113 10.53 5.35 -6.36
CA ILE A 113 9.42 4.60 -5.75
C ILE A 113 8.25 5.52 -5.45
N LEU A 114 8.54 6.69 -4.87
CA LEU A 114 7.52 7.63 -4.42
C LEU A 114 6.71 8.23 -5.59
N GLN A 115 7.25 8.22 -6.80
CA GLN A 115 6.58 8.68 -8.02
C GLN A 115 6.27 7.54 -9.00
N ALA A 116 6.47 6.28 -8.61
CA ALA A 116 6.33 5.11 -9.50
C ALA A 116 4.90 4.82 -9.97
N PHE A 117 3.90 5.41 -9.30
CA PHE A 117 2.47 5.17 -9.53
C PHE A 117 1.69 6.49 -9.65
N ASP A 118 2.39 7.57 -10.01
CA ASP A 118 1.84 8.90 -10.28
C ASP A 118 1.20 8.98 -11.68
N ASP A 119 0.64 7.87 -12.17
CA ASP A 119 0.20 7.70 -13.56
C ASP A 119 -1.20 8.25 -13.80
N THR A 120 -1.86 8.78 -12.77
CA THR A 120 -3.13 9.48 -12.94
C THR A 120 -2.91 10.94 -12.61
N ASP A 121 -3.14 11.85 -13.57
CA ASP A 121 -3.23 13.32 -13.37
C ASP A 121 -4.29 13.74 -12.31
N ARG A 122 -4.84 12.79 -11.55
CA ARG A 122 -5.91 12.90 -10.56
C ARG A 122 -5.39 12.94 -9.12
N ALA A 123 -4.17 12.47 -8.85
CA ALA A 123 -3.58 12.48 -7.52
C ALA A 123 -2.33 13.39 -7.52
N PRO A 124 -2.10 14.17 -6.46
CA PRO A 124 -0.86 14.92 -6.35
C PRO A 124 0.32 13.97 -6.16
N PRO A 125 1.53 14.37 -6.60
CA PRO A 125 2.73 13.63 -6.30
C PRO A 125 2.95 13.55 -4.77
N ILE A 126 3.83 12.66 -4.34
CA ILE A 126 4.27 12.67 -2.94
C ILE A 126 5.19 13.87 -2.72
N PHE A 127 4.76 14.78 -1.84
CA PHE A 127 5.54 15.97 -1.47
C PHE A 127 6.67 15.65 -0.50
N ARG A 128 7.72 16.47 -0.53
CA ARG A 128 8.85 16.41 0.42
C ARG A 128 8.35 16.44 1.86
N SER A 129 7.45 17.36 2.20
CA SER A 129 6.90 17.52 3.55
C SER A 129 6.22 16.25 4.07
N THR A 130 5.44 15.54 3.23
CA THR A 130 4.83 14.26 3.60
C THR A 130 5.89 13.20 3.92
N ALA A 131 6.91 13.06 3.06
CA ALA A 131 8.00 12.11 3.27
C ALA A 131 8.82 12.45 4.52
N GLU A 132 9.01 13.74 4.81
CA GLU A 132 9.67 14.21 6.04
C GLU A 132 8.89 13.85 7.30
N ILE A 133 7.56 14.04 7.31
CA ILE A 133 6.71 13.69 8.47
C ILE A 133 6.85 12.19 8.79
N VAL A 134 6.66 11.33 7.78
CA VAL A 134 6.78 9.87 7.97
C VAL A 134 8.22 9.47 8.31
N GLY A 135 9.20 10.13 7.70
CA GLY A 135 10.61 9.83 7.93
C GLY A 135 11.09 10.22 9.32
N ASN A 136 10.65 11.35 9.85
CA ASN A 136 10.93 11.78 11.22
C ASN A 136 10.23 10.84 12.21
N TYR A 137 8.96 10.51 11.97
CA TYR A 137 8.26 9.53 12.80
C TYR A 137 8.96 8.16 12.80
N SER A 138 9.42 7.69 11.64
CA SER A 138 10.18 6.45 11.51
C SER A 138 11.50 6.49 12.30
N ARG A 139 12.21 7.63 12.24
CA ARG A 139 13.43 7.85 13.02
C ARG A 139 13.17 7.78 14.51
N ASP A 140 12.07 8.36 14.98
CA ASP A 140 11.69 8.33 16.39
C ASP A 140 11.27 6.93 16.85
N GLN A 141 10.60 6.15 16.00
CA GLN A 141 10.13 4.80 16.35
C GLN A 141 11.23 3.74 16.30
N TRP A 142 12.12 3.78 15.31
CA TRP A 142 13.08 2.70 15.06
C TRP A 142 14.47 3.16 14.61
N GLY A 143 14.79 4.45 14.73
CA GLY A 143 16.16 4.98 14.71
C GLY A 143 16.73 5.38 13.36
N VAL A 144 15.98 5.26 12.26
CA VAL A 144 16.46 5.57 10.91
C VAL A 144 15.47 6.48 10.18
N PHE A 145 16.01 7.42 9.40
CA PHE A 145 15.25 8.17 8.40
C PHE A 145 15.32 7.41 7.06
N PRO A 146 14.21 6.83 6.58
CA PRO A 146 14.23 5.84 5.50
C PRO A 146 14.04 6.43 4.10
N PHE A 147 13.91 7.75 3.96
CA PHE A 147 13.65 8.40 2.69
C PHE A 147 14.87 9.11 2.13
N ASP A 148 14.99 9.09 0.81
CA ASP A 148 15.81 10.03 0.04
C ASP A 148 14.87 11.12 -0.51
N LEU A 149 15.11 12.36 -0.07
CA LEU A 149 14.26 13.50 -0.39
C LEU A 149 14.72 14.24 -1.66
N GLU A 150 15.80 13.80 -2.30
CA GLU A 150 16.31 14.44 -3.52
C GLU A 150 15.28 14.33 -4.67
N GLY A 151 14.97 15.47 -5.29
CA GLY A 151 14.06 15.54 -6.44
C GLY A 151 12.57 15.36 -6.13
N LEU A 152 12.16 15.30 -4.85
CA LEU A 152 10.75 15.38 -4.48
C LEU A 152 10.22 16.83 -4.61
N PRO A 153 8.97 17.02 -5.06
CA PRO A 153 8.35 18.34 -5.15
C PRO A 153 8.09 18.92 -3.75
N GLU A 154 8.20 20.24 -3.64
CA GLU A 154 7.69 21.00 -2.51
C GLU A 154 6.15 21.16 -2.64
N ASP A 155 5.48 21.37 -1.52
CA ASP A 155 4.04 21.68 -1.40
C ASP A 155 3.66 23.10 -1.88
#